data_AF-A0A7G2IW87-F1
#
_entry.id   AF-A0A7G2IW87-F1
#
_cell.length_a   1.000
_cell.length_b   1.000
_cell.length_c   1.000
_cell.angle_alpha   90.00
_cell.angle_beta   90.00
_cell.angle_gamma   90.00
#
_symmetry.space_group_name_H-M   'P 1'
#
loop_
_entity.id
_entity.type
_entity.pdbx_description
1 polymer ?
#
loop_
_entity_poly.entity_id
_entity_poly.type
_entity_poly.pdbx_seq_one_letter_code
_entity_poly.pdbx_strand_id
1 'polypeptide(L)'
;MSLVVWSALIPIVPFFLASLLLDGPAQITQSLVAIDLTTILSLVYLAFVATIVGYGIWGSLLGRYETWRVAPLSLLVPVVGLASAAVLLDETLSGLQLLGALLIMAGLYINVFGFRLRKIASVRG
;
A
#
# COMPACT_ATOMS: atom_id res chain seq x y z
N MET A 1 3.92 21.10 -12.41
CA MET A 1 2.77 20.18 -12.50
C MET A 1 2.73 19.39 -13.82
N SER A 2 3.16 19.94 -14.96
CA SER A 2 3.21 19.20 -16.24
C SER A 2 4.10 17.95 -16.22
N LEU A 3 5.28 18.01 -15.60
CA LEU A 3 6.21 16.87 -15.53
C LEU A 3 5.63 15.64 -14.82
N VAL A 4 4.81 15.85 -13.78
CA VAL A 4 4.17 14.76 -13.04
C VAL A 4 3.11 14.08 -13.91
N VAL A 5 2.31 14.86 -14.64
CA VAL A 5 1.29 14.35 -15.57
C VAL A 5 1.94 13.57 -16.73
N TRP A 6 3.02 14.09 -17.31
CA TRP A 6 3.76 13.38 -18.36
C TRP A 6 4.45 12.12 -17.84
N SER A 7 4.98 12.14 -16.61
CA SER A 7 5.58 10.96 -16.00
C SER A 7 4.57 9.85 -15.69
N ALA A 8 3.28 10.17 -15.53
CA ALA A 8 2.23 9.17 -15.29
C ALA A 8 1.92 8.31 -16.53
N LEU A 9 2.23 8.78 -17.74
CA LEU A 9 2.12 8.00 -18.97
C LEU A 9 3.21 6.93 -19.08
N ILE A 10 4.38 7.19 -18.48
CA ILE A 10 5.53 6.28 -18.53
C ILE A 10 5.18 4.90 -17.95
N PRO A 11 4.58 4.76 -16.74
CA PRO A 11 4.22 3.46 -16.19
C PRO A 11 3.08 2.74 -16.94
N ILE A 12 2.25 3.43 -17.71
CA ILE A 12 1.18 2.77 -18.49
C ILE A 12 1.77 1.75 -19.46
N VAL A 13 2.86 2.11 -20.15
CA VAL A 13 3.51 1.24 -21.13
C VAL A 13 4.06 -0.06 -20.51
N PRO A 14 4.93 -0.04 -19.47
CA PRO A 14 5.41 -1.26 -18.83
C PRO A 14 4.30 -2.05 -18.14
N PHE A 15 3.27 -1.40 -17.55
CA PHE A 15 2.13 -2.14 -17.00
C PHE A 15 1.31 -2.83 -18.09
N PHE A 16 1.11 -2.19 -19.23
CA PHE A 16 0.42 -2.81 -20.38
C PHE A 16 1.21 -3.98 -20.94
N LEU A 17 2.52 -3.83 -21.11
CA LEU A 17 3.40 -4.92 -21.53
C LEU A 17 3.41 -6.06 -20.51
N ALA A 18 3.47 -5.76 -19.21
CA ALA A 18 3.43 -6.77 -18.16
C ALA A 18 2.10 -7.53 -18.16
N SER A 19 0.96 -6.83 -18.30
CA SER A 19 -0.35 -7.49 -18.41
C SER A 19 -0.45 -8.36 -19.66
N LEU A 20 0.10 -7.93 -20.80
CA LEU A 20 0.17 -8.75 -22.01
C LEU A 20 0.99 -10.03 -21.82
N LEU A 21 2.09 -9.96 -21.06
CA LEU A 21 2.98 -11.09 -20.81
C LEU A 21 2.46 -12.04 -19.72
N LEU A 22 1.78 -11.51 -18.69
CA LEU A 22 1.33 -12.28 -17.52
C LEU A 22 -0.12 -12.77 -17.64
N ASP A 23 -1.05 -11.87 -18.01
CA ASP A 23 -2.48 -12.18 -18.09
C ASP A 23 -2.89 -12.69 -19.47
N GLY A 24 -2.17 -12.23 -20.51
CA GLY A 24 -2.40 -12.61 -21.90
C GLY A 24 -3.51 -11.79 -22.59
N PRO A 25 -3.49 -11.71 -23.94
CA PRO A 25 -4.38 -10.83 -24.71
C PRO A 25 -5.87 -11.22 -24.63
N ALA A 26 -6.18 -12.50 -24.39
CA ALA A 26 -7.56 -12.96 -24.24
C ALA A 26 -8.20 -12.46 -22.94
N GLN A 27 -7.46 -12.46 -21.83
CA GLN A 27 -7.95 -11.99 -20.53
C GLN A 27 -8.16 -10.46 -20.54
N ILE A 28 -7.29 -9.72 -21.24
CA ILE A 28 -7.42 -8.27 -21.42
C ILE A 28 -8.69 -7.93 -22.20
N THR A 29 -8.91 -8.57 -23.35
CA THR A 29 -10.10 -8.30 -24.18
C THR A 29 -11.40 -8.66 -23.46
N GLN A 30 -11.43 -9.79 -22.74
CA GLN A 30 -12.57 -10.15 -21.89
C GLN A 30 -12.80 -9.12 -20.78
N SER A 31 -11.75 -8.67 -20.10
CA SER A 31 -11.86 -7.66 -19.04
C SER A 31 -12.41 -6.33 -19.56
N LEU A 32 -12.07 -5.93 -20.79
CA LEU A 32 -12.61 -4.73 -21.42
C LEU A 32 -14.08 -4.86 -21.82
N VAL A 33 -14.49 -6.03 -22.32
CA VAL A 33 -15.86 -6.29 -22.77
C VAL A 33 -16.80 -6.52 -21.59
N ALA A 34 -16.32 -7.16 -20.52
CA ALA A 34 -17.08 -7.49 -19.32
C ALA A 34 -16.87 -6.46 -18.19
N ILE A 35 -16.56 -5.20 -18.52
CA ILE A 35 -16.49 -4.13 -17.52
C ILE A 35 -17.83 -4.04 -16.80
N ASP A 36 -17.81 -4.36 -15.51
CA ASP A 36 -18.95 -4.18 -14.62
C ASP A 36 -18.88 -2.81 -13.90
N LEU A 37 -20.04 -2.32 -13.47
CA LEU A 37 -20.14 -1.08 -12.71
C LEU A 37 -19.30 -1.13 -11.43
N THR A 38 -19.19 -2.30 -10.80
CA THR A 38 -18.35 -2.51 -9.61
C THR A 38 -16.88 -2.23 -9.90
N THR A 39 -16.37 -2.66 -11.05
CA THR A 39 -14.98 -2.41 -11.48
C THR A 39 -14.74 -0.92 -11.68
N ILE A 40 -15.67 -0.22 -12.35
CA ILE A 40 -15.57 1.24 -12.56
C ILE A 40 -15.57 1.97 -11.21
N LEU A 41 -16.51 1.65 -10.32
CA LEU A 41 -16.59 2.29 -9.01
C LEU A 41 -15.35 2.02 -8.16
N SER A 42 -14.79 0.82 -8.23
CA SER A 42 -13.55 0.44 -7.54
C SER A 42 -12.36 1.27 -8.05
N LEU A 43 -12.24 1.45 -9.37
CA LEU A 43 -11.20 2.28 -9.98
C LEU A 43 -11.34 3.75 -9.56
N VAL A 44 -12.55 4.31 -9.58
CA VAL A 44 -12.82 5.69 -9.16
C VAL A 44 -12.49 5.88 -7.67
N TYR A 45 -12.92 4.93 -6.83
CA TYR A 45 -12.60 4.94 -5.40
C TYR A 45 -11.08 4.93 -5.18
N LEU A 46 -10.35 4.04 -5.87
CA LEU A 46 -8.90 3.92 -5.69
C LEU A 46 -8.15 5.14 -6.22
N ALA A 47 -8.51 5.65 -7.40
CA ALA A 47 -7.83 6.75 -8.05
C ALA A 47 -8.06 8.10 -7.34
N PHE A 48 -9.29 8.36 -6.88
CA PHE A 48 -9.65 9.64 -6.27
C PHE A 48 -9.74 9.55 -4.76
N VAL A 49 -10.64 8.71 -4.24
CA VAL A 49 -10.95 8.69 -2.81
C VAL A 49 -9.74 8.23 -2.01
N ALA A 50 -9.15 7.08 -2.34
CA ALA A 50 -7.99 6.56 -1.64
C ALA A 50 -6.77 7.49 -1.76
N THR A 51 -6.55 8.10 -2.93
CA THR A 51 -5.46 9.07 -3.14
C THR A 51 -5.65 10.34 -2.32
N ILE A 52 -6.84 10.97 -2.36
CA ILE A 52 -7.13 12.21 -1.64
C ILE A 52 -7.08 11.96 -0.13
N VAL A 53 -7.71 10.88 0.34
CA VAL A 53 -7.71 10.53 1.77
C VAL A 53 -6.30 10.15 2.22
N GLY A 54 -5.59 9.33 1.45
CA GLY A 54 -4.22 8.90 1.75
C GLY A 54 -3.25 10.08 1.85
N TYR A 55 -3.18 10.92 0.81
CA TYR A 55 -2.33 12.11 0.83
C TYR A 55 -2.80 13.15 1.85
N GLY A 56 -4.11 13.29 2.09
CA GLY A 56 -4.65 14.20 3.09
C GLY A 56 -4.24 13.82 4.51
N ILE A 57 -4.41 12.55 4.89
CA ILE A 57 -3.97 12.00 6.18
C ILE A 57 -2.45 12.11 6.29
N TRP A 58 -1.71 11.70 5.27
CA TRP A 58 -0.24 11.73 5.29
C TRP A 58 0.30 13.16 5.40
N GLY A 59 -0.26 14.10 4.64
CA GLY A 59 0.08 15.52 4.72
C GLY A 59 -0.23 16.12 6.09
N SER A 60 -1.39 15.79 6.67
CA SER A 60 -1.74 16.21 8.04
C SER A 60 -0.80 15.61 9.10
N LEU A 61 -0.33 14.38 8.91
CA LEU A 61 0.61 13.74 9.83
C LEU A 61 2.00 14.37 9.73
N LEU A 62 2.50 14.62 8.52
CA LEU A 62 3.79 15.30 8.31
C LEU A 62 3.77 16.74 8.82
N GLY A 63 2.62 17.42 8.77
CA GLY A 63 2.47 18.75 9.37
C GLY A 63 2.49 18.75 10.90
N ARG A 64 2.20 17.61 11.56
CA ARG A 64 2.09 17.49 13.03
C ARG A 64 3.22 16.68 13.68
N TYR A 65 3.89 15.81 12.92
CA TYR A 65 4.92 14.89 13.40
C TYR A 65 6.13 14.88 12.46
N GLU A 66 7.32 14.76 13.02
CA GLU A 66 8.56 14.63 12.25
C GLU A 66 8.54 13.35 11.38
N THR A 67 9.03 13.45 10.14
CA THR A 67 8.94 12.42 9.08
C THR A 67 9.38 11.02 9.53
N TRP A 68 10.36 10.92 10.43
CA TRP A 68 10.87 9.64 10.94
C TRP A 68 9.91 8.90 11.87
N ARG A 69 8.92 9.59 12.46
CA ARG A 69 7.88 8.95 13.28
C ARG A 69 6.76 8.33 12.44
N VAL A 70 6.55 8.85 11.24
CA VAL A 70 5.48 8.43 10.34
C VAL A 70 5.95 7.37 9.34
N ALA A 71 7.26 7.28 9.09
CA ALA A 71 7.83 6.27 8.19
C ALA A 71 7.53 4.80 8.60
N PRO A 72 7.59 4.41 9.90
CA PRO A 72 7.31 3.04 10.29
C PRO A 72 5.84 2.65 10.11
N LEU A 73 4.90 3.60 10.16
CA LEU A 73 3.46 3.35 9.97
C LEU A 73 3.15 2.77 8.58
N SER A 74 3.99 3.00 7.57
CA SER A 74 3.81 2.39 6.24
C SER A 74 3.91 0.87 6.27
N LEU A 75 4.64 0.29 7.23
CA LEU A 75 4.68 -1.17 7.43
C LEU A 75 3.34 -1.72 7.92
N LEU A 76 2.48 -0.88 8.51
CA LEU A 76 1.17 -1.31 9.00
C LEU A 76 0.15 -1.45 7.85
N VAL A 77 0.38 -0.80 6.70
CA VAL A 77 -0.51 -0.83 5.53
C VAL A 77 -0.87 -2.26 5.09
N PRO A 78 0.08 -3.18 4.84
CA PRO A 78 -0.24 -4.56 4.48
C PRO A 78 -1.01 -5.32 5.57
N VAL A 79 -0.72 -5.05 6.84
CA VAL A 79 -1.42 -5.71 7.97
C VAL A 79 -2.89 -5.26 8.02
N VAL A 80 -3.14 -3.96 7.87
CA VAL A 80 -4.50 -3.41 7.81
C VAL A 80 -5.22 -3.89 6.54
N GLY A 81 -4.51 -4.00 5.41
CA GLY A 81 -5.03 -4.57 4.17
C GLY A 81 -5.51 -6.01 4.36
N LEU A 82 -4.68 -6.87 4.96
CA LEU A 82 -5.06 -8.26 5.25
C LEU A 82 -6.19 -8.35 6.27
N ALA A 83 -6.17 -7.53 7.32
CA ALA A 83 -7.23 -7.52 8.33
C ALA A 83 -8.57 -7.06 7.74
N SER A 84 -8.56 -6.04 6.89
CA SER A 84 -9.77 -5.57 6.21
C SER A 84 -10.27 -6.58 5.17
N ALA A 85 -9.40 -7.27 4.44
CA ALA A 85 -9.80 -8.37 3.56
C ALA A 85 -10.46 -9.51 4.35
N ALA A 86 -9.88 -9.93 5.46
CA ALA A 86 -10.45 -10.98 6.30
C ALA A 86 -11.81 -10.58 6.91
N VAL A 87 -11.97 -9.31 7.33
CA VAL A 87 -13.21 -8.85 7.99
C VAL A 87 -14.30 -8.46 6.99
N LEU A 88 -13.96 -7.80 5.88
CA LEU A 88 -14.93 -7.25 4.94
C LEU A 88 -15.26 -8.21 3.79
N LEU A 89 -14.28 -9.01 3.35
CA LEU A 89 -14.43 -9.96 2.23
C LEU A 89 -14.59 -11.41 2.73
N ASP A 90 -14.52 -11.65 4.04
CA ASP A 90 -14.56 -12.98 4.68
C ASP A 90 -13.53 -13.96 4.09
N GLU A 91 -12.41 -13.43 3.58
CA GLU A 91 -11.35 -14.24 2.98
C GLU A 91 -10.58 -15.01 4.06
N THR A 92 -10.42 -16.32 3.85
CA THR A 92 -9.60 -17.16 4.73
C THR A 92 -8.13 -16.85 4.53
N LEU A 93 -7.53 -16.16 5.50
CA LEU A 93 -6.10 -15.85 5.48
C LEU A 93 -5.27 -17.13 5.49
N SER A 94 -4.34 -17.25 4.53
CA SER A 94 -3.45 -18.42 4.49
C SER A 94 -2.43 -18.37 5.64
N GLY A 95 -1.93 -19.53 6.08
CA GLY A 95 -0.90 -19.59 7.12
C GLY A 95 0.36 -18.78 6.78
N LEU A 96 0.68 -18.64 5.48
CA LEU A 96 1.80 -17.83 5.01
C LEU A 96 1.53 -16.33 5.15
N GLN A 97 0.29 -15.88 4.89
CA GLN A 97 -0.11 -14.49 5.09
C GLN A 97 -0.08 -14.10 6.57
N LEU A 98 -0.52 -15.00 7.46
CA LEU A 98 -0.43 -14.80 8.91
C LEU A 98 1.03 -14.72 9.39
N LEU A 99 1.90 -15.60 8.91
CA LEU A 99 3.35 -15.53 9.20
C LEU A 99 3.96 -14.22 8.68
N GLY A 100 3.60 -13.79 7.48
CA GLY A 100 4.03 -12.51 6.91
C GLY A 100 3.56 -11.33 7.77
N ALA A 101 2.30 -11.31 8.18
CA ALA A 101 1.75 -10.28 9.05
C ALA A 101 2.48 -10.23 10.41
N LEU A 102 2.75 -11.39 11.02
CA LEU A 102 3.53 -11.50 12.26
C LEU A 102 4.96 -10.98 12.08
N LEU A 103 5.63 -11.31 10.98
CA LEU A 103 6.98 -10.81 10.66
C LEU A 103 7.00 -9.29 10.52
N ILE A 104 6.02 -8.72 9.82
CA ILE A 104 5.88 -7.28 9.66
C ILE A 104 5.64 -6.60 11.01
N MET A 105 4.76 -7.16 11.84
CA MET A 105 4.50 -6.65 13.19
C MET A 105 5.74 -6.72 14.10
N ALA A 106 6.50 -7.81 14.02
CA ALA A 106 7.76 -7.95 14.75
C ALA A 106 8.80 -6.93 14.28
N GLY A 107 8.94 -6.74 12.97
CA GLY A 107 9.82 -5.72 12.38
C GLY A 107 9.43 -4.30 12.79
N LEU A 108 8.14 -3.98 12.79
CA LEU A 108 7.61 -2.70 13.24
C LEU A 108 7.90 -2.47 14.73
N TYR A 109 7.69 -3.49 15.57
CA TYR A 109 7.99 -3.42 17.00
C TYR A 109 9.48 -3.12 17.24
N ILE A 110 10.38 -3.84 16.56
CA ILE A 110 11.82 -3.59 16.65
C ILE A 110 12.16 -2.18 16.14
N ASN A 111 11.54 -1.72 15.06
CA ASN A 111 11.81 -0.39 14.49
C ASN A 111 11.40 0.75 15.44
N VAL A 112 10.20 0.65 16.03
CA VAL A 112 9.66 1.67 16.93
C VAL A 112 10.37 1.68 18.28
N PHE A 113 10.69 0.52 18.85
CA PHE A 113 11.31 0.42 20.18
C PHE A 113 12.85 0.38 20.15
N GLY A 114 13.46 -0.08 19.06
CA GLY A 114 14.91 -0.17 18.89
C GLY A 114 15.61 1.19 18.89
N PHE A 115 14.92 2.26 18.44
CA PHE A 115 15.44 3.62 18.56
C PHE A 115 15.61 4.07 20.03
N ARG A 116 14.81 3.56 20.97
CA ARG A 116 14.99 3.88 22.40
C ARG A 116 16.19 3.15 23.01
N LEU A 117 16.47 1.92 22.58
CA LEU A 117 17.61 1.14 23.07
C LEU A 117 18.95 1.77 22.66
N ARG A 118 19.05 2.31 21.45
CA ARG A 118 20.27 2.98 20.98
C ARG A 118 20.55 4.30 21.72
N LYS A 119 19.50 5.02 22.15
CA LYS A 119 19.62 6.24 22.96
C LYS A 119 20.07 5.96 24.39
N ILE A 120 19.66 4.83 24.98
CA ILE A 120 20.09 4.42 26.33
C ILE A 120 21.54 3.94 26.33
N ALA A 121 21.99 3.24 25.27
CA ALA A 121 23.38 2.81 25.13
C ALA A 121 24.36 3.99 24.95
N SER A 122 23.93 5.07 24.29
CA SER A 122 24.74 6.28 24.06
C SER A 122 24.93 7.16 25.29
N VAL A 123 24.10 7.05 26.32
CA VAL A 123 24.19 7.89 27.54
C VAL A 123 25.08 7.24 28.62
N ARG A 124 25.48 5.98 28.42
CA ARG A 124 26.38 5.23 29.31
C ARG A 124 27.84 5.15 28.81
N GLY A 125 28.18 5.86 27.73
CA GLY A 125 29.54 5.96 27.19
C GLY A 125 30.25 7.23 27.66
#